data_AF-A0A914RK33-F1
#
_entry.id   AF-A0A914RK33-F1
#
_cell.length_a   1.000
_cell.length_b   1.000
_cell.length_c   1.000
_cell.angle_alpha   90.00
_cell.angle_beta   90.00
_cell.angle_gamma   90.00
#
_symmetry.space_group_name_H-M   'P 1'
#
loop_
_entity.id
_entity.type
_entity.pdbx_description
1 polymer ?
#
loop_
_entity_poly.entity_id
_entity_poly.type
_entity_poly.pdbx_seq_one_letter_code
_entity_poly.pdbx_strand_id
1 'polypeptide(L)'
;MRVVYDPSSSRFVIDDIYELEFRQDLSCSCGNCSRNIVEATECPEGKKVASSCACECENLREKIACKEKEGMWRWNEEECQCACEIRECRLGALLNYETCECEDDGE
;
A
#
# COMPACT_ATOMS: atom_id res chain seq x y z
N MET A 1 -24.86 4.96 23.23
CA MET A 1 -24.88 3.51 23.49
C MET A 1 -26.29 3.01 23.70
N ARG A 2 -26.96 2.65 22.61
CA ARG A 2 -28.25 1.94 22.64
C ARG A 2 -27.99 0.50 22.19
N VAL A 3 -28.33 -0.47 23.03
CA VAL A 3 -28.23 -1.88 22.67
C VAL A 3 -29.58 -2.34 22.13
N VAL A 4 -29.59 -2.87 20.92
CA VAL A 4 -30.80 -3.37 20.23
C VAL A 4 -30.64 -4.87 20.00
N TYR A 5 -31.70 -5.63 20.22
CA TYR A 5 -31.71 -7.05 19.89
C TYR A 5 -32.12 -7.23 18.42
N ASP A 6 -31.26 -7.87 17.63
CA ASP A 6 -31.57 -8.28 16.26
C ASP A 6 -32.04 -9.75 16.25
N PRO A 7 -33.34 -10.00 16.05
CA PRO A 7 -33.89 -11.36 16.05
C PRO A 7 -33.43 -12.20 14.84
N SER A 8 -32.97 -11.57 13.75
CA SER A 8 -32.53 -12.27 12.54
C SER A 8 -31.17 -12.94 12.74
N SER A 9 -30.30 -12.30 13.52
CA SER A 9 -28.97 -12.83 13.87
C SER A 9 -28.90 -13.40 15.29
N SER A 10 -29.98 -13.29 16.08
CA SER A 10 -30.04 -13.68 17.50
C SER A 10 -28.93 -13.03 18.34
N ARG A 11 -28.56 -11.78 18.03
CA ARG A 11 -27.47 -11.04 18.68
C ARG A 11 -27.93 -9.69 19.20
N PHE A 12 -27.27 -9.21 20.24
CA PHE A 12 -27.36 -7.82 20.67
C PHE A 12 -26.36 -6.99 19.86
N VAL A 13 -26.87 -6.02 19.12
CA VAL A 13 -26.07 -5.07 18.34
C VAL A 13 -26.05 -3.72 19.05
N ILE A 14 -24.89 -3.08 19.00
CA ILE A 14 -24.72 -1.71 19.48
C ILE A 14 -25.10 -0.79 18.31
N ASP A 15 -26.22 -0.10 18.46
CA ASP A 15 -26.69 0.92 17.52
C ASP A 15 -26.10 2.27 17.96
N ASP A 16 -24.85 2.50 17.57
CA ASP A 16 -24.14 3.75 17.80
C ASP A 16 -23.84 4.44 16.46
N ILE A 17 -24.06 5.75 16.43
CA ILE A 17 -23.74 6.59 15.27
C ILE A 17 -22.30 7.07 15.45
N TYR A 18 -21.45 6.75 14.48
CA TYR A 18 -20.07 7.21 14.44
C TYR A 18 -19.95 8.39 13.48
N GLU A 19 -19.39 9.49 13.96
CA GLU A 19 -18.92 10.56 13.09
C GLU A 19 -17.56 10.17 12.51
N LEU A 20 -17.48 10.09 11.19
CA LEU A 20 -16.26 9.76 10.46
C LEU A 20 -15.85 10.99 9.65
N GLU A 21 -14.62 11.44 9.83
CA GLU A 21 -14.07 12.55 9.04
C GLU A 21 -13.38 12.00 7.79
N PHE A 22 -13.85 12.44 6.63
CA PHE A 22 -13.21 12.14 5.34
C PHE A 22 -12.74 13.44 4.70
N ARG A 23 -11.52 13.43 4.19
CA ARG A 23 -11.04 14.51 3.33
C ARG A 23 -11.61 14.33 1.93
N GLN A 24 -12.35 15.32 1.47
CA GLN A 24 -12.86 15.39 0.10
C GLN A 24 -12.39 16.70 -0.55
N ASP A 25 -11.53 16.59 -1.56
CA ASP A 25 -11.09 17.75 -2.33
C ASP A 25 -12.15 18.08 -3.42
N LEU A 26 -12.69 19.30 -3.41
CA LEU A 26 -13.80 19.73 -4.30
C LEU A 26 -13.34 20.20 -5.68
N SER A 27 -12.05 20.47 -5.84
CA SER A 27 -11.45 20.92 -7.10
C SER A 27 -9.96 20.62 -7.13
N CYS A 28 -9.43 20.28 -8.30
CA CYS A 28 -8.01 20.08 -8.53
C CYS A 28 -7.46 21.21 -9.40
N SER A 29 -6.27 21.70 -9.08
CA SER A 29 -5.48 22.58 -9.96
C SER A 29 -4.20 21.87 -10.36
N CYS A 30 -3.69 22.12 -11.57
CA CYS A 30 -2.36 21.66 -11.95
C CYS A 30 -1.32 22.39 -11.08
N GLY A 31 -0.69 21.66 -10.16
CA GLY A 31 0.44 22.16 -9.40
C GLY A 31 1.66 22.32 -10.30
N ASN A 32 2.37 23.44 -10.18
CA ASN A 32 3.64 23.61 -10.85
C ASN A 32 4.76 23.06 -9.96
N CYS A 33 5.20 21.85 -10.26
CA CYS A 33 6.32 21.22 -9.56
C CYS A 33 7.69 21.58 -10.16
N SER A 34 7.71 22.35 -11.25
CA SER A 34 8.95 22.81 -11.86
C SER A 34 9.67 23.76 -10.93
N ARG A 35 10.93 23.44 -10.60
CA ARG A 35 11.81 24.32 -9.82
C ARG A 35 12.21 25.59 -10.58
N ASN A 36 12.08 25.59 -11.92
CA ASN A 36 12.31 26.73 -12.82
C ASN A 36 11.42 26.62 -14.07
N ILE A 37 11.17 27.75 -14.75
CA ILE A 37 10.32 27.86 -15.97
C ILE A 37 10.85 27.01 -17.15
N VAL A 38 12.10 26.57 -17.09
CA VAL A 38 12.85 26.01 -18.23
C VAL A 38 12.93 24.47 -18.18
N GLU A 39 12.76 23.84 -17.02
CA GLU A 39 12.92 22.38 -16.88
C GLU A 39 11.69 21.79 -16.19
N ALA A 40 10.94 20.98 -16.93
CA ALA A 40 9.91 20.14 -16.37
C ALA A 40 10.56 19.13 -15.42
N THR A 41 9.92 18.85 -14.28
CA THR A 41 10.37 17.77 -13.40
C THR A 41 10.13 16.44 -14.10
N GLU A 42 11.18 15.86 -14.67
CA GLU A 42 11.15 14.52 -15.24
C GLU A 42 11.38 13.49 -14.14
N CYS A 43 10.48 12.52 -14.05
CA CYS A 43 10.63 11.38 -13.17
C CYS A 43 11.20 10.18 -13.94
N PRO A 44 11.91 9.27 -13.25
CA PRO A 44 12.31 7.99 -13.83
C PRO A 44 11.11 7.21 -14.37
N GLU A 45 11.35 6.29 -15.31
CA GLU A 45 10.29 5.40 -15.82
C GLU A 45 9.56 4.68 -14.67
N GLY A 46 8.22 4.61 -14.75
CA GLY A 46 7.37 4.02 -13.72
C GLY A 46 7.08 4.94 -12.51
N LYS A 47 7.62 6.16 -12.48
CA LYS A 47 7.35 7.17 -11.45
C LYS A 47 6.64 8.38 -12.03
N LYS A 48 5.74 8.97 -11.24
CA LYS A 48 5.02 10.20 -11.55
C LYS A 48 5.32 11.27 -10.51
N VAL A 49 5.20 12.53 -10.93
CA VAL A 49 5.27 13.66 -10.01
C VAL A 49 4.02 13.65 -9.15
N ALA A 50 4.19 13.43 -7.85
CA ALA A 50 3.11 13.49 -6.87
C ALA A 50 2.74 14.94 -6.53
N SER A 51 1.64 15.11 -5.80
CA SER A 51 1.20 16.42 -5.28
C SER A 51 2.21 17.05 -4.30
N SER A 52 3.14 16.25 -3.76
CA SER A 52 4.30 16.69 -2.98
C SER A 52 5.45 17.26 -3.84
N CYS A 53 5.31 17.20 -5.17
CA CYS A 53 6.38 17.44 -6.14
C CYS A 53 7.58 16.50 -6.02
N ALA A 54 7.41 15.36 -5.34
CA ALA A 54 8.35 14.25 -5.36
C ALA A 54 7.99 13.25 -6.47
N CYS A 55 8.97 12.51 -6.98
CA CYS A 55 8.72 11.38 -7.85
C CYS A 55 8.30 10.17 -7.03
N GLU A 56 7.04 9.77 -7.17
CA GLU A 56 6.46 8.61 -6.50
C GLU A 56 6.06 7.56 -7.54
N CYS A 57 6.04 6.28 -7.13
CA CYS A 57 5.62 5.19 -8.02
C CYS A 57 4.21 5.40 -8.54
N GLU A 58 4.00 5.22 -9.84
CA GLU A 58 2.70 5.37 -10.47
C GLU A 58 1.71 4.29 -10.02
N ASN A 59 2.23 3.09 -9.74
CA ASN A 59 1.49 1.88 -9.37
C ASN A 59 1.02 1.88 -7.90
N LEU A 60 0.23 2.89 -7.51
CA LEU A 60 -0.34 2.99 -6.16
C LEU A 60 -1.18 1.77 -5.79
N ARG A 61 -1.87 1.15 -6.75
CA ARG A 61 -2.67 -0.06 -6.52
C ARG A 61 -1.80 -1.26 -6.13
N GLU A 62 -0.68 -1.45 -6.80
CA GLU A 62 0.28 -2.52 -6.47
C GLU A 62 0.96 -2.24 -5.12
N LYS A 63 1.25 -0.97 -4.82
CA LYS A 63 1.76 -0.55 -3.51
C LYS A 63 0.82 -0.87 -2.37
N ILE A 64 -0.48 -0.63 -2.54
CA ILE A 64 -1.50 -0.97 -1.54
C ILE A 64 -1.61 -2.49 -1.41
N ALA A 65 -1.72 -3.21 -2.53
CA ALA A 65 -1.79 -4.67 -2.53
C ALA A 65 -0.54 -5.31 -1.87
N CYS A 66 0.65 -4.73 -2.07
CA CYS A 66 1.89 -5.17 -1.43
C CYS A 66 1.84 -5.03 0.09
N LYS A 67 1.24 -3.95 0.60
CA LYS A 67 1.07 -3.75 2.05
C LYS A 67 0.01 -4.68 2.66
N GLU A 68 -0.93 -5.15 1.85
CA GLU A 68 -1.96 -6.10 2.26
C GLU A 68 -1.48 -7.56 2.23
N LYS A 69 -0.39 -7.86 1.50
CA LYS A 69 0.22 -9.19 1.55
C LYS A 69 0.77 -9.48 2.94
N GLU A 70 0.38 -10.60 3.52
CA GLU A 70 0.97 -11.13 4.75
C GLU A 70 2.39 -11.66 4.48
N GLY A 71 3.24 -11.70 5.51
CA GLY A 71 4.62 -12.17 5.42
C GLY A 71 5.65 -11.06 5.28
N MET A 72 6.81 -11.37 4.70
CA MET A 72 7.98 -10.49 4.62
C MET A 72 7.99 -9.63 3.34
N TRP A 73 6.81 -9.36 2.77
CA TRP A 73 6.67 -8.52 1.59
C TRP A 73 6.88 -7.05 1.96
N ARG A 74 7.75 -6.38 1.21
CA ARG A 74 8.05 -4.96 1.38
C ARG A 74 8.02 -4.25 0.04
N TRP A 75 7.37 -3.09 0.03
CA TRP A 75 7.37 -2.25 -1.15
C TRP A 75 8.75 -1.61 -1.36
N ASN A 76 9.34 -1.83 -2.53
CA ASN A 76 10.56 -1.16 -2.95
C ASN A 76 10.21 0.15 -3.69
N GLU A 77 10.49 1.30 -3.07
CA GLU A 77 10.25 2.63 -3.68
C GLU A 77 11.21 2.95 -4.84
N GLU A 78 12.34 2.26 -4.95
CA GLU A 78 13.29 2.46 -6.06
C GLU A 78 12.77 1.79 -7.34
N GLU A 79 12.43 0.50 -7.24
CA GLU A 79 11.97 -0.33 -8.36
C GLU A 79 10.46 -0.25 -8.61
N CYS A 80 9.71 0.39 -7.71
CA CYS A 80 8.25 0.47 -7.78
C CYS A 80 7.56 -0.89 -7.86
N GLN A 81 8.09 -1.86 -7.11
CA GLN A 81 7.61 -3.24 -7.08
C GLN A 81 7.60 -3.77 -5.66
N CYS A 82 6.77 -4.79 -5.43
CA CYS A 82 6.72 -5.51 -4.17
C CYS A 82 7.80 -6.60 -4.17
N ALA A 83 8.69 -6.60 -3.17
CA ALA A 83 9.81 -7.54 -3.08
C ALA A 83 9.83 -8.22 -1.71
N CYS A 84 10.42 -9.42 -1.64
CA CYS A 84 10.70 -10.08 -0.37
C CYS A 84 11.83 -9.34 0.36
N GLU A 85 11.64 -9.03 1.64
CA GLU A 85 12.71 -8.48 2.48
C GLU A 85 13.79 -9.53 2.78
N ILE A 86 13.39 -10.81 2.84
CA ILE A 86 14.33 -11.92 2.98
C ILE A 86 15.05 -12.14 1.66
N ARG A 87 16.38 -12.09 1.68
CA ARG A 87 17.24 -12.53 0.57
C ARG A 87 17.77 -13.94 0.75
N GLU A 88 17.88 -14.41 1.99
CA GLU A 88 18.47 -15.70 2.34
C GLU A 88 17.71 -16.33 3.51
N CYS A 89 17.28 -17.57 3.31
CA CYS A 89 16.67 -18.39 4.35
C CYS A 89 17.75 -19.10 5.17
N ARG A 90 17.52 -19.24 6.49
CA ARG A 90 18.48 -19.94 7.35
C ARG A 90 18.44 -21.43 7.07
N LEU A 91 19.59 -22.09 7.25
CA LEU A 91 19.76 -23.56 7.27
C LEU A 91 19.55 -24.29 5.94
N GLY A 92 19.61 -23.59 4.79
CA GLY A 92 19.50 -24.23 3.48
C GLY A 92 18.07 -24.38 2.97
N ALA A 93 17.08 -23.88 3.71
CA ALA A 93 15.72 -23.67 3.22
C ALA A 93 15.72 -22.79 1.96
N LEU A 94 14.79 -23.05 1.04
CA LEU A 94 14.61 -22.27 -0.17
C LEU A 94 13.61 -21.13 0.08
N LEU A 95 13.93 -19.96 -0.46
CA LEU A 95 13.00 -18.84 -0.43
C LEU A 95 11.95 -19.04 -1.53
N ASN A 96 10.69 -19.16 -1.12
CA ASN A 96 9.58 -19.13 -2.04
C ASN A 96 9.27 -17.66 -2.41
N TYR A 97 9.55 -17.29 -3.66
CA TYR A 97 9.31 -15.92 -4.16
C TYR A 97 7.83 -15.58 -4.36
N GLU A 98 6.92 -16.57 -4.32
CA GLU A 98 5.47 -16.34 -4.43
C GLU A 98 4.82 -16.03 -3.07
N THR A 99 5.38 -16.54 -1.98
CA THR A 99 4.88 -16.32 -0.61
C THR A 99 5.82 -15.44 0.23
N CYS A 100 7.06 -15.24 -0.20
CA CYS A 100 8.15 -14.66 0.61
C CYS A 100 8.37 -15.39 1.94
N GLU A 101 8.19 -16.71 1.93
CA GLU A 101 8.44 -17.58 3.07
C GLU A 101 9.62 -18.52 2.80
N CYS A 102 10.30 -18.90 3.87
CA CYS A 102 11.36 -19.89 3.82
C CYS A 102 10.75 -21.27 4.01
N GLU A 103 10.81 -22.10 2.99
CA GLU A 103 10.36 -23.47 3.05
C GLU A 103 11.58 -24.38 3.14
N ASP A 104 11.61 -25.26 4.14
CA ASP A 104 12.61 -26.32 4.20
C ASP A 104 12.40 -27.24 2.99
N ASP A 105 13.47 -27.48 2.23
CA ASP A 105 13.49 -28.55 1.23
C ASP A 105 13.29 -29.84 2.02
N GLY A 106 12.08 -30.41 1.96
CA GLY A 106 11.68 -31.57 2.74
C GLY A 106 12.40 -32.85 2.30
N GLU A 107 13.70 -32.95 2.58
CA GLU A 107 14.51 -34.17 2.54
C GLU A 107 14.94 -34.64 3.93
#